data_AF-A0A5K1UK05-F1
#
_entry.id   AF-A0A5K1UK05-F1
#
_cell.length_a   1.000
_cell.length_b   1.000
_cell.length_c   1.000
_cell.angle_alpha   90.00
_cell.angle_beta   90.00
_cell.angle_gamma   90.00
#
_symmetry.space_group_name_H-M   'P 1'
#
loop_
_entity.id
_entity.type
_entity.pdbx_description
1 polymer ?
#
loop_
_entity_poly.entity_id
_entity_poly.type
_entity_poly.pdbx_seq_one_letter_code
_entity_poly.pdbx_strand_id
1 'polypeptide(L)'
;MRYNQLEIKNKNGGFGIGNPTVIGYIIRYAILIFPIVNILNEYPLVCYTLATNISSTLPKSYGGKWRKYAIISCAVFPPFALACLVGSVKTIASLTGIVAFILSYVFPCAFVLASRRISVARNGIEALKNRFYSWYSTTTIVVIVFVICSILSIISTTFVLYNVFKSLV
;
A
#
# COMPACT_ATOMS: atom_id res chain seq x y z
N MET A 1 -46.81 -38.72 6.30
CA MET A 1 -46.35 -37.39 6.74
C MET A 1 -44.88 -37.46 7.14
N ARG A 2 -43.95 -37.38 6.18
CA ARG A 2 -42.52 -37.67 6.42
C ARG A 2 -41.58 -36.76 5.62
N TYR A 3 -41.86 -35.45 5.62
CA TYR A 3 -41.07 -34.44 4.91
C TYR A 3 -40.97 -33.15 5.72
N ASN A 4 -40.37 -33.14 6.91
CA ASN A 4 -40.12 -31.89 7.66
C ASN A 4 -38.92 -31.97 8.64
N GLN A 5 -37.93 -32.82 8.38
CA GLN A 5 -36.75 -32.97 9.26
C GLN A 5 -35.40 -32.81 8.52
N LEU A 6 -35.42 -32.36 7.26
CA LEU A 6 -34.19 -32.13 6.47
C LEU A 6 -33.83 -30.64 6.33
N GLU A 7 -34.55 -29.73 6.98
CA GLU A 7 -34.46 -28.31 6.60
C GLU A 7 -33.48 -27.44 7.38
N ILE A 8 -32.84 -27.90 8.46
CA ILE A 8 -31.91 -27.04 9.21
C ILE A 8 -30.68 -27.81 9.69
N LYS A 9 -29.95 -28.43 8.74
CA LYS A 9 -28.57 -28.84 9.00
C LYS A 9 -27.62 -27.93 8.24
N ASN A 10 -27.32 -26.80 8.89
CA ASN A 10 -26.12 -26.01 8.67
C ASN A 10 -25.89 -25.51 7.22
N LYS A 11 -26.80 -24.64 6.74
CA LYS A 11 -26.63 -23.84 5.51
C LYS A 11 -25.79 -22.57 5.74
N ASN A 12 -24.81 -22.61 6.64
CA ASN A 12 -23.86 -21.52 6.76
C ASN A 12 -22.58 -21.95 6.06
N GLY A 13 -22.42 -21.53 4.80
CA GLY A 13 -21.18 -21.63 4.02
C GLY A 13 -20.05 -20.75 4.57
N GLY A 14 -19.92 -20.68 5.89
CA GLY A 14 -18.83 -20.02 6.60
C GLY A 14 -17.84 -21.03 7.18
N PHE A 15 -16.71 -20.53 7.66
CA PHE A 15 -15.78 -21.22 8.57
C PHE A 15 -16.49 -21.54 9.91
N GLY A 16 -17.54 -22.34 9.87
CA GLY A 16 -18.34 -22.74 11.03
C GLY A 16 -17.79 -23.98 11.72
N ILE A 17 -18.08 -24.11 13.01
CA ILE A 17 -17.78 -25.29 13.82
C ILE A 17 -18.79 -26.38 13.42
N GLY A 18 -18.38 -27.26 12.50
CA GLY A 18 -19.14 -28.43 12.06
C GLY A 18 -18.32 -29.29 11.12
N ASN A 19 -18.58 -30.60 11.07
CA ASN A 19 -17.88 -31.51 10.14
C ASN A 19 -18.22 -31.12 8.69
N PRO A 20 -17.26 -30.57 7.91
CA PRO A 20 -17.53 -30.15 6.55
C PRO A 20 -17.79 -31.37 5.69
N THR A 21 -18.75 -31.26 4.77
CA THR A 21 -18.90 -32.23 3.68
C THR A 21 -17.65 -32.19 2.79
N VAL A 22 -17.35 -33.27 2.07
CA VAL A 22 -16.19 -33.36 1.15
C VAL A 22 -16.18 -32.18 0.16
N ILE A 23 -17.35 -31.78 -0.34
CA ILE A 23 -17.49 -30.61 -1.22
C ILE A 23 -17.14 -29.28 -0.51
N GLY A 24 -17.44 -29.14 0.78
CA GLY A 24 -17.07 -27.98 1.59
C GLY A 24 -15.56 -27.84 1.77
N TYR A 25 -14.83 -28.95 1.89
CA TYR A 25 -13.36 -28.92 1.90
C TYR A 25 -12.80 -28.43 0.56
N ILE A 26 -13.32 -28.95 -0.57
CA ILE A 26 -12.88 -28.54 -1.91
C ILE A 26 -13.06 -27.04 -2.11
N ILE A 27 -14.25 -26.51 -1.77
CA ILE A 27 -14.55 -25.07 -1.88
C ILE A 27 -13.63 -24.25 -0.97
N ARG A 28 -13.41 -24.69 0.27
CA ARG A 28 -12.51 -24.00 1.22
C ARG A 28 -11.07 -23.93 0.69
N TYR A 29 -10.54 -25.02 0.14
CA TYR A 29 -9.20 -25.01 -0.45
C TYR A 29 -9.14 -24.16 -1.71
N ALA A 30 -10.16 -24.19 -2.57
CA ALA A 30 -10.21 -23.36 -3.77
C ALA A 30 -10.16 -21.86 -3.42
N ILE A 31 -10.93 -21.43 -2.42
CA ILE A 31 -10.94 -20.03 -1.94
C ILE A 31 -9.60 -19.62 -1.35
N LEU A 32 -8.88 -20.53 -0.68
CA LEU A 32 -7.57 -20.24 -0.08
C LEU A 32 -6.43 -20.28 -1.11
N ILE A 33 -6.48 -21.19 -2.07
CA ILE A 33 -5.42 -21.36 -3.09
C ILE A 33 -5.42 -20.17 -4.05
N PHE A 34 -6.58 -19.64 -4.42
CA PHE A 34 -6.67 -18.51 -5.35
C PHE A 34 -5.81 -17.29 -4.95
N PRO A 35 -5.93 -16.72 -3.73
CA PRO A 35 -5.07 -15.62 -3.31
C PRO A 35 -3.61 -16.04 -3.15
N ILE A 36 -3.33 -17.30 -2.77
CA ILE A 36 -1.95 -17.81 -2.66
C ILE A 36 -1.26 -17.78 -4.03
N VAL A 37 -1.90 -18.33 -5.06
CA VAL A 37 -1.37 -18.34 -6.43
C VAL A 37 -1.20 -16.92 -6.96
N ASN A 38 -2.15 -16.03 -6.68
CA ASN A 38 -2.04 -14.62 -7.05
C ASN A 38 -0.80 -13.96 -6.42
N ILE A 39 -0.61 -14.12 -5.10
CA ILE A 39 0.53 -13.56 -4.38
C ILE A 39 1.85 -14.14 -4.89
N LEU A 40 1.92 -15.45 -5.16
CA LEU A 40 3.13 -16.10 -5.68
C LEU A 40 3.55 -15.55 -7.04
N ASN A 41 2.60 -15.17 -7.89
CA ASN A 41 2.89 -14.56 -9.20
C ASN A 41 3.23 -13.06 -9.09
N GLU A 42 2.55 -12.34 -8.21
CA GLU A 42 2.70 -10.89 -8.08
C GLU A 42 3.98 -10.51 -7.29
N TYR A 43 4.35 -11.30 -6.28
CA TYR A 43 5.45 -10.99 -5.38
C TYR A 43 6.83 -10.85 -6.07
N PRO A 44 7.25 -11.74 -7.00
CA PRO A 44 8.51 -11.58 -7.73
C PRO A 44 8.55 -10.30 -8.56
N LEU A 45 7.43 -9.92 -9.17
CA LEU A 45 7.31 -8.73 -10.00
C LEU A 45 7.50 -7.45 -9.17
N VAL A 46 6.86 -7.40 -7.99
CA VAL A 46 7.02 -6.28 -7.05
C VAL A 46 8.47 -6.19 -6.56
N CYS A 47 9.08 -7.31 -6.18
CA CYS A 47 10.48 -7.35 -5.73
C CYS A 47 11.46 -6.88 -6.82
N TYR A 48 11.25 -7.31 -8.07
CA TYR A 48 12.08 -6.89 -9.20
C TYR A 48 11.94 -5.38 -9.49
N THR A 49 10.71 -4.86 -9.41
CA THR A 49 10.42 -3.44 -9.60
C THR A 49 11.10 -2.61 -8.52
N LEU A 50 11.01 -3.03 -7.26
CA LEU A 50 11.66 -2.38 -6.13
C LEU A 50 13.18 -2.41 -6.26
N ALA A 51 13.77 -3.55 -6.62
CA ALA A 51 15.20 -3.69 -6.87
C ALA A 51 15.67 -2.74 -7.99
N THR A 52 14.89 -2.59 -9.05
CA THR A 52 15.20 -1.69 -10.17
C THR A 52 15.15 -0.23 -9.74
N ASN A 53 14.15 0.18 -8.95
CA ASN A 53 14.04 1.54 -8.39
C ASN A 53 15.17 1.87 -7.41
N ILE A 54 15.61 0.91 -6.60
CA ILE A 54 16.77 1.08 -5.72
C ILE A 54 18.06 1.18 -6.56
N SER A 55 18.18 0.37 -7.61
CA SER A 55 19.36 0.40 -8.48
C SER A 55 19.50 1.70 -9.28
N SER A 56 18.39 2.37 -9.62
CA SER A 56 18.40 3.64 -10.36
C SER A 56 18.73 4.84 -9.48
N THR A 57 18.39 4.78 -8.20
CA THR A 57 18.70 5.83 -7.20
C THR A 57 20.13 5.75 -6.66
N LEU A 58 20.73 4.55 -6.65
CA LEU A 58 22.11 4.36 -6.19
C LEU A 58 23.14 4.67 -7.30
N PRO A 59 24.17 5.49 -7.00
CA PRO A 59 25.22 5.80 -7.96
C PRO A 59 25.97 4.53 -8.41
N LYS A 60 26.26 4.44 -9.72
CA LYS A 60 26.92 3.27 -10.33
C LYS A 60 28.34 3.01 -9.82
N SER A 61 28.95 4.01 -9.16
CA SER A 61 30.27 3.93 -8.54
C SER A 61 30.30 3.01 -7.31
N TYR A 62 29.15 2.83 -6.65
CA TYR A 62 29.06 2.01 -5.44
C TYR A 62 28.56 0.60 -5.79
N GLY A 63 29.48 -0.37 -5.80
CA GLY A 63 29.17 -1.79 -5.76
C GLY A 63 29.74 -2.59 -6.93
N GLY A 64 30.65 -3.51 -6.60
CA GLY A 64 31.24 -4.46 -7.55
C GLY A 64 30.26 -5.53 -8.04
N LYS A 65 30.79 -6.71 -8.43
CA LYS A 65 30.02 -7.82 -9.03
C LYS A 65 28.80 -8.28 -8.21
N TRP A 66 28.83 -8.08 -6.89
CA TRP A 66 27.77 -8.48 -5.96
C TRP A 66 26.62 -7.47 -5.80
N ARG A 67 26.75 -6.26 -6.36
CA ARG A 67 25.76 -5.18 -6.20
C ARG A 67 24.35 -5.61 -6.59
N LYS A 68 24.21 -6.29 -7.73
CA LYS A 68 22.91 -6.77 -8.22
C LYS A 68 22.25 -7.72 -7.23
N TYR A 69 23.02 -8.68 -6.70
CA TYR A 69 22.53 -9.65 -5.72
C TYR A 69 22.19 -9.00 -4.38
N ALA A 70 22.99 -8.04 -3.92
CA ALA A 70 22.73 -7.29 -2.69
C ALA A 70 21.42 -6.48 -2.80
N ILE A 71 21.22 -5.76 -3.91
CA ILE A 71 19.99 -4.96 -4.14
C ILE A 71 18.76 -5.87 -4.21
N ILE A 72 18.83 -7.00 -4.92
CA ILE A 72 17.73 -7.97 -4.98
C ILE A 72 17.44 -8.54 -3.59
N SER A 73 18.48 -8.91 -2.84
CA SER A 73 18.33 -9.44 -1.48
C SER A 73 17.68 -8.42 -0.55
N CYS A 74 18.07 -7.14 -0.64
CA CYS A 74 17.44 -6.04 0.10
C CYS A 74 15.98 -5.81 -0.30
N ALA A 75 15.57 -6.14 -1.52
CA ALA A 75 14.17 -6.02 -1.94
C ALA A 75 13.30 -7.21 -1.49
N VAL A 76 13.86 -8.43 -1.50
CA VAL A 76 13.12 -9.67 -1.21
C VAL A 76 13.09 -9.97 0.29
N PHE A 77 14.22 -9.83 0.98
CA PHE A 77 14.37 -10.34 2.34
C PHE A 77 13.54 -9.58 3.39
N PRO A 78 13.52 -8.22 3.42
CA PRO A 78 12.74 -7.49 4.42
C PRO A 78 11.24 -7.79 4.42
N PRO A 79 10.51 -7.81 3.29
CA PRO A 79 9.08 -8.13 3.32
C PRO A 79 8.81 -9.58 3.75
N PHE A 80 9.70 -10.52 3.43
CA PHE A 80 9.59 -11.90 3.89
C PHE A 80 9.80 -12.01 5.41
N ALA A 81 10.87 -11.40 5.93
CA ALA A 81 11.16 -11.39 7.36
C ALA A 81 10.04 -10.70 8.16
N LEU A 82 9.53 -9.55 7.67
CA LEU A 82 8.41 -8.84 8.28
C LEU A 82 7.11 -9.66 8.25
N ALA A 83 6.85 -10.40 7.17
CA ALA A 83 5.68 -11.29 7.10
C ALA A 83 5.76 -12.44 8.11
N CYS A 84 6.96 -12.95 8.40
CA CYS A 84 7.16 -13.97 9.44
C CYS A 84 6.99 -13.41 10.86
N LEU A 85 7.36 -12.15 11.10
CA LEU A 85 7.32 -11.53 12.43
C LEU A 85 5.95 -10.90 12.76
N VAL A 86 5.22 -10.40 11.75
CA VAL A 86 3.95 -9.69 11.93
C VAL A 86 2.78 -10.60 11.58
N GLY A 87 2.17 -11.23 12.59
CA GLY A 87 1.02 -12.13 12.42
C GLY A 87 -0.32 -11.43 12.10
N SER A 88 -0.35 -10.10 11.99
CA SER A 88 -1.57 -9.32 11.75
C SER A 88 -1.52 -8.61 10.40
N VAL A 89 -2.28 -9.15 9.44
CA VAL A 89 -2.51 -8.53 8.12
C VAL A 89 -3.09 -7.12 8.26
N LYS A 90 -3.93 -6.90 9.29
CA LYS A 90 -4.52 -5.60 9.59
C LYS A 90 -3.46 -4.55 9.92
N THR A 91 -2.42 -4.93 10.66
CA THR A 91 -1.33 -4.03 11.04
C THR A 91 -0.50 -3.65 9.80
N ILE A 92 -0.18 -4.63 8.96
CA ILE A 92 0.55 -4.41 7.70
C ILE A 92 -0.23 -3.46 6.78
N ALA A 93 -1.52 -3.74 6.55
CA ALA A 93 -2.38 -2.92 5.71
C ALA A 93 -2.51 -1.46 6.22
N SER A 94 -2.57 -1.28 7.55
CA SER A 94 -2.64 0.05 8.16
C SER A 94 -1.36 0.84 7.96
N LEU A 95 -0.19 0.20 8.10
CA LEU A 95 1.11 0.81 7.87
C LEU A 95 1.32 1.16 6.39
N THR A 96 1.00 0.25 5.48
CA THR A 96 1.10 0.51 4.03
C THR A 96 0.14 1.61 3.59
N GLY A 97 -1.05 1.68 4.22
CA GLY A 97 -2.04 2.72 3.95
C GLY A 97 -1.53 4.12 4.25
N ILE A 98 -0.76 4.31 5.32
CA ILE A 98 -0.14 5.62 5.63
C ILE A 98 0.84 6.02 4.55
N VAL A 99 1.74 5.10 4.18
CA VAL A 99 2.74 5.37 3.14
C VAL A 99 2.05 5.70 1.82
N ALA A 100 1.05 4.91 1.42
CA ALA A 100 0.27 5.17 0.22
C ALA A 100 -0.45 6.53 0.25
N PHE A 101 -0.98 6.94 1.41
CA PHE A 101 -1.62 8.24 1.57
C PHE A 101 -0.64 9.40 1.37
N ILE A 102 0.54 9.33 1.99
CA ILE A 102 1.60 10.34 1.83
C ILE A 102 2.04 10.42 0.36
N LEU A 103 2.31 9.26 -0.26
CA LEU A 103 2.74 9.20 -1.65
C LEU A 103 1.68 9.72 -2.63
N SER A 104 0.39 9.48 -2.37
CA SER A 104 -0.70 9.82 -3.29
C SER A 104 -1.20 11.25 -3.15
N TYR A 105 -1.09 11.87 -1.96
CA TYR A 105 -1.67 13.19 -1.71
C TYR A 105 -0.63 14.25 -1.32
N VAL A 106 0.27 13.93 -0.39
CA VAL A 106 1.25 14.90 0.12
C VAL A 106 2.30 15.21 -0.93
N PHE A 107 2.88 14.20 -1.58
CA PHE A 107 3.93 14.42 -2.58
C PHE A 107 3.46 15.16 -3.84
N PRO A 108 2.33 14.81 -4.49
CA PRO A 108 1.85 15.56 -5.65
C PRO A 108 1.62 17.03 -5.34
N CYS A 109 1.01 17.34 -4.18
CA CYS A 109 0.82 18.71 -3.74
C CYS A 109 2.16 19.44 -3.52
N ALA A 110 3.12 18.79 -2.84
CA ALA A 110 4.44 19.36 -2.60
C ALA A 110 5.18 19.66 -3.92
N PHE A 111 5.15 18.74 -4.88
CA PHE A 111 5.77 18.93 -6.19
C PHE A 111 5.12 20.04 -7.01
N VAL A 112 3.79 20.16 -6.98
CA VAL A 112 3.09 21.27 -7.65
C VAL A 112 3.48 22.61 -7.03
N LEU A 113 3.54 22.70 -5.70
CA LEU A 113 3.96 23.92 -5.01
C LEU A 113 5.43 24.27 -5.29
N ALA A 114 6.33 23.29 -5.24
CA ALA A 114 7.74 23.46 -5.57
C ALA A 114 7.93 23.91 -7.02
N SER A 115 7.25 23.24 -7.96
CA SER A 115 7.28 23.61 -9.38
C SER A 115 6.79 25.04 -9.61
N ARG A 116 5.72 25.46 -8.94
CA ARG A 116 5.21 26.84 -9.03
C ARG A 116 6.19 27.86 -8.47
N ARG A 117 6.79 27.58 -7.32
CA ARG A 117 7.83 28.45 -6.73
C ARG A 117 9.01 28.66 -7.69
N ILE A 118 9.50 27.58 -8.29
CA ILE A 118 10.59 27.64 -9.27
C ILE A 118 10.17 28.40 -10.52
N SER A 119 8.95 28.19 -11.02
CA SER A 119 8.45 28.86 -12.22
C SER A 119 8.31 30.37 -12.01
N VAL A 120 7.79 30.81 -10.85
CA VAL A 120 7.70 32.23 -10.48
C VAL A 120 9.07 32.85 -10.33
N ALA A 121 10.02 32.14 -9.70
CA ALA A 121 11.38 32.63 -9.54
C ALA A 121 12.13 32.82 -10.87
N ARG A 122 11.82 32.02 -11.90
CA ARG A 122 12.48 32.09 -13.21
C ARG A 122 11.79 33.03 -14.21
N ASN A 123 10.46 33.02 -14.25
CA ASN A 123 9.69 33.62 -15.35
C ASN A 123 8.65 34.65 -14.86
N GLY A 124 8.66 34.99 -13.56
CA GLY A 124 7.69 35.91 -12.97
C GLY A 124 6.31 35.29 -12.74
N ILE A 125 5.38 36.08 -12.19
CA ILE A 125 4.04 35.63 -11.78
C ILE A 125 3.19 35.20 -12.98
N GLU A 126 3.42 35.79 -14.16
CA GLU A 126 2.73 35.49 -15.42
C GLU A 126 2.87 34.02 -15.83
N ALA A 127 3.98 33.38 -15.46
CA ALA A 127 4.26 31.97 -15.76
C ALA A 127 3.36 30.98 -15.00
N LEU A 128 2.56 31.44 -14.03
CA LEU A 128 1.56 30.62 -13.35
C LEU A 128 0.31 30.40 -14.22
N LYS A 129 0.05 31.27 -15.20
CA LYS A 129 -1.14 31.19 -16.07
C LYS A 129 -0.84 30.30 -17.28
N ASN A 130 -0.88 28.99 -17.08
CA ASN A 130 -0.73 28.01 -18.16
C ASN A 130 -2.08 27.62 -18.78
N ARG A 131 -2.06 26.86 -19.88
CA ARG A 131 -3.28 26.35 -20.57
C ARG A 131 -4.21 25.55 -19.64
N PHE A 132 -3.68 24.98 -18.56
CA PHE A 132 -4.41 24.18 -17.57
C PHE A 132 -4.78 24.98 -16.31
N TYR A 133 -4.65 26.31 -16.36
CA TYR A 133 -5.03 27.18 -15.26
C TYR A 133 -6.57 27.26 -15.19
N SER A 134 -7.14 26.65 -14.16
CA SER A 134 -8.55 26.73 -13.81
C SER A 134 -8.69 27.24 -12.38
N TRP A 135 -9.92 27.61 -11.98
CA TRP A 135 -10.19 28.12 -10.63
C TRP A 135 -9.67 27.19 -9.54
N TYR A 136 -9.93 25.88 -9.67
CA TYR A 136 -9.47 24.84 -8.72
C TYR A 136 -7.95 24.58 -8.75
N SER A 137 -7.25 25.09 -9.76
CA SER A 137 -5.80 25.00 -9.90
C SER A 137 -5.10 26.26 -9.38
N THR A 138 -5.79 27.15 -8.65
CA THR A 138 -5.15 28.32 -8.05
C THR A 138 -4.18 27.90 -6.94
N THR A 139 -3.05 28.60 -6.79
CA THR A 139 -2.00 28.26 -5.81
C THR A 139 -2.56 28.20 -4.39
N THR A 140 -3.50 29.07 -4.05
CA THR A 140 -4.21 29.09 -2.77
C THR A 140 -4.93 27.78 -2.48
N ILE A 141 -5.64 27.22 -3.48
CA ILE A 141 -6.39 25.97 -3.31
C ILE A 141 -5.42 24.80 -3.14
N VAL A 142 -4.34 24.75 -3.92
CA VAL A 142 -3.30 23.73 -3.77
C VAL A 142 -2.67 23.78 -2.36
N VAL A 143 -2.43 24.98 -1.81
CA VAL A 143 -1.94 25.14 -0.44
C VAL A 143 -2.97 24.67 0.60
N ILE A 144 -4.24 25.03 0.45
CA ILE A 144 -5.31 24.59 1.36
C ILE A 144 -5.41 23.06 1.35
N VAL A 145 -5.46 22.44 0.18
CA VAL A 145 -5.50 20.98 0.03
C VAL A 145 -4.26 20.34 0.65
N PHE A 146 -3.06 20.91 0.42
CA PHE A 146 -1.83 20.41 1.02
C PHE A 146 -1.86 20.45 2.55
N VAL A 147 -2.35 21.55 3.14
CA VAL A 147 -2.47 21.69 4.60
C VAL A 147 -3.47 20.67 5.17
N ILE A 148 -4.65 20.55 4.56
CA ILE A 148 -5.67 19.58 4.98
C ILE A 148 -5.13 18.15 4.89
N CYS A 149 -4.53 17.77 3.76
CA CYS A 149 -3.92 16.46 3.59
C CYS A 149 -2.78 16.20 4.59
N SER A 150 -1.97 17.21 4.89
CA SER A 150 -0.88 17.08 5.87
C SER A 150 -1.43 16.85 7.28
N ILE A 151 -2.45 17.61 7.70
CA ILE A 151 -3.11 17.43 9.00
C ILE A 151 -3.74 16.03 9.10
N LEU A 152 -4.47 15.61 8.07
CA LEU A 152 -5.06 14.27 8.01
C LEU A 152 -4.00 13.18 8.05
N SER A 153 -2.87 13.37 7.35
CA SER A 153 -1.73 12.45 7.40
C SER A 153 -1.14 12.34 8.80
N ILE A 154 -0.99 13.46 9.51
CA ILE A 154 -0.46 13.47 10.89
C ILE A 154 -1.41 12.73 11.83
N ILE A 155 -2.71 13.01 11.75
CA ILE A 155 -3.73 12.34 12.56
C ILE A 155 -3.74 10.83 12.29
N SER A 156 -3.76 10.45 11.00
CA SER A 156 -3.75 9.05 10.57
C SER A 156 -2.50 8.32 11.05
N THR A 157 -1.32 8.92 10.86
CA THR A 157 -0.04 8.35 11.29
C THR A 157 0.00 8.15 12.80
N THR A 158 -0.43 9.16 13.57
CA THR A 158 -0.48 9.10 15.04
C THR A 158 -1.42 8.00 15.52
N PHE A 159 -2.62 7.89 14.92
CA PHE A 159 -3.62 6.89 15.29
C PHE A 159 -3.15 5.46 15.01
N VAL A 160 -2.58 5.21 13.83
CA VAL A 160 -2.08 3.87 13.49
C VAL A 160 -0.86 3.52 14.33
N LEU A 161 0.09 4.44 14.52
CA LEU A 161 1.24 4.18 15.39
C LEU A 161 0.79 3.84 16.81
N TYR A 162 -0.15 4.59 17.38
CA TYR A 162 -0.73 4.29 18.69
C TYR A 162 -1.33 2.88 18.74
N ASN A 163 -2.12 2.50 17.73
CA ASN A 163 -2.72 1.16 17.67
C ASN A 163 -1.70 0.04 17.46
N VAL A 164 -0.64 0.29 16.68
CA VAL A 164 0.47 -0.65 16.47
C VAL A 164 1.22 -0.86 17.78
N PHE A 165 1.60 0.21 18.48
CA PHE A 165 2.29 0.12 19.77
C PHE A 165 1.44 -0.58 20.82
N LYS A 166 0.15 -0.26 20.90
CA LYS A 166 -0.78 -0.94 21.82
C LYS A 166 -0.96 -2.42 21.48
N SER A 167 -0.81 -2.82 20.22
CA SER A 167 -0.89 -4.23 19.83
C SER A 167 0.39 -5.01 20.11
N LEU A 168 1.51 -4.32 20.38
CA LEU A 168 2.82 -4.91 20.64
C LEU A 168 3.13 -5.06 22.15
N VAL A 169 2.42 -4.31 23.01
CA VAL A 169 2.48 -4.38 24.49
C VAL A 169 1.33 -5.24 25.00
#